data_AF-A0A6G6WVE6-F1
#
_entry.id   AF-A0A6G6WVE6-F1
#
_cell.length_a   1.000
_cell.length_b   1.000
_cell.length_c   1.000
_cell.angle_alpha   90.00
_cell.angle_beta   90.00
_cell.angle_gamma   90.00
#
_symmetry.space_group_name_H-M   'P 1'
#
loop_
_entity.id
_entity.type
_entity.pdbx_description
1 polymer ?
#
loop_
_entity_poly.entity_id
_entity_poly.type
_entity_poly.pdbx_seq_one_letter_code
_entity_poly.pdbx_strand_id
1 'polypeptide(L)'
;MMAPFSQFENMRLVAKLAAARKRQREAKGKCEGRESLAELRLDVVEVVKRMRRKSKAGRMSLRAISTELAAQGHVNERGKAFNPKSVAAMLT
;
A
#
# COMPACT_ATOMS: atom_id res chain seq x y z
N MET A 1 -18.27 -6.12 -35.41
CA MET A 1 -16.87 -6.56 -35.54
C MET A 1 -16.00 -5.30 -35.58
N MET A 2 -15.15 -5.04 -34.59
CA MET A 2 -14.26 -3.87 -34.63
C MET A 2 -13.29 -4.03 -35.80
N ALA A 3 -13.13 -3.01 -36.63
CA ALA A 3 -12.25 -3.07 -37.79
C ALA A 3 -10.80 -3.35 -37.35
N PRO A 4 -10.05 -4.26 -38.02
CA PRO A 4 -8.70 -4.68 -37.60
C PRO A 4 -7.73 -3.51 -37.37
N PHE A 5 -7.87 -2.45 -38.16
CA PHE A 5 -7.06 -1.24 -38.06
C PHE A 5 -7.20 -0.52 -36.71
N SER A 6 -8.42 -0.40 -36.19
CA SER A 6 -8.70 0.22 -34.89
C SER A 6 -8.04 -0.53 -33.73
N GLN A 7 -7.92 -1.86 -33.83
CA GLN A 7 -7.22 -2.65 -32.82
C GLN A 7 -5.71 -2.37 -32.83
N PHE A 8 -5.09 -2.26 -34.01
CA PHE A 8 -3.66 -1.94 -34.12
C PHE A 8 -3.33 -0.55 -33.56
N GLU A 9 -4.18 0.45 -33.79
CA GLU A 9 -3.99 1.79 -33.23
C GLU A 9 -4.09 1.79 -31.70
N ASN A 10 -5.10 1.11 -31.15
CA ASN A 10 -5.26 0.96 -29.71
C ASN A 10 -4.03 0.28 -29.08
N MET A 11 -3.56 -0.83 -29.66
CA MET A 11 -2.38 -1.52 -29.18
C MET A 11 -1.13 -0.63 -29.15
N ARG A 12 -0.90 0.16 -30.21
CA ARG A 12 0.22 1.11 -30.27
C ARG A 12 0.10 2.18 -29.19
N LEU A 13 -1.11 2.71 -28.99
CA LEU A 13 -1.35 3.73 -27.97
C LEU A 13 -1.12 3.18 -26.56
N VAL A 14 -1.71 2.03 -26.23
CA VAL A 14 -1.56 1.38 -24.92
C VAL A 14 -0.10 1.02 -24.64
N ALA A 15 0.65 0.53 -25.65
CA ALA A 15 2.06 0.23 -25.51
C ALA A 15 2.89 1.48 -25.15
N LYS A 16 2.64 2.62 -25.81
CA LYS A 16 3.31 3.89 -25.49
C LYS A 16 2.99 4.36 -24.07
N LEU A 17 1.72 4.31 -23.67
CA LEU A 17 1.28 4.69 -22.33
C LEU A 17 1.89 3.78 -21.25
N ALA A 18 1.94 2.48 -21.49
CA ALA A 18 2.55 1.52 -20.58
C ALA A 18 4.05 1.80 -20.39
N ALA A 19 4.79 2.07 -21.48
CA ALA A 19 6.19 2.44 -21.40
C ALA A 19 6.40 3.75 -20.62
N ALA A 20 5.54 4.75 -20.82
CA ALA A 20 5.61 6.00 -20.07
C ALA A 20 5.35 5.79 -18.57
N ARG A 21 4.32 5.00 -18.20
CA ARG A 21 4.05 4.65 -16.79
C ARG A 21 5.21 3.88 -16.16
N LYS A 22 5.84 2.95 -16.88
CA LYS A 22 7.03 2.22 -16.41
C LYS A 22 8.18 3.17 -16.07
N ARG A 23 8.51 4.11 -16.98
CA ARG A 23 9.54 5.14 -16.71
C ARG A 23 9.19 6.00 -15.50
N GLN A 24 7.92 6.39 -15.37
CA GLN A 24 7.46 7.19 -14.25
C GLN A 24 7.56 6.42 -12.92
N ARG A 25 7.26 5.13 -12.95
CA ARG A 25 7.38 4.21 -11.81
C ARG A 25 8.83 4.04 -11.36
N GLU A 26 9.74 3.88 -12.31
CA GLU A 26 11.19 3.77 -12.04
C GLU A 26 11.76 5.08 -11.47
N ALA A 27 11.30 6.23 -11.97
CA ALA A 27 11.82 7.54 -11.54
C ALA A 27 11.27 8.05 -10.20
N LYS A 28 9.98 7.83 -9.92
CA LYS A 28 9.29 8.43 -8.75
C LYS A 28 8.62 7.41 -7.82
N GLY A 29 8.75 6.11 -8.09
CA GLY A 29 8.03 5.07 -7.38
C GLY A 29 6.59 4.91 -7.88
N LYS A 30 5.75 4.20 -7.12
CA LYS A 30 4.41 3.77 -7.52
C LYS A 30 3.57 4.93 -8.09
N CYS A 31 3.06 4.76 -9.31
CA CYS A 31 2.35 5.80 -10.07
C CYS A 31 0.92 5.42 -10.47
N GLU A 32 0.42 4.25 -10.07
CA GLU A 32 -0.90 3.73 -10.44
C GLU A 32 -1.43 2.74 -9.39
N GLY A 33 -2.74 2.48 -9.45
CA GLY A 33 -3.45 1.61 -8.52
C GLY A 33 -3.89 2.33 -7.24
N ARG A 34 -4.57 1.59 -6.34
CA ARG A 34 -4.99 2.14 -5.04
C ARG A 34 -3.75 2.46 -4.20
N GLU A 35 -3.72 3.64 -3.60
CA GLU A 35 -2.68 4.03 -2.66
C GLU A 35 -2.61 3.02 -1.51
N SER A 36 -1.39 2.63 -1.16
CA SER A 36 -1.20 1.68 -0.06
C SER A 36 -1.42 2.41 1.26
N LEU A 37 -1.76 1.65 2.31
CA LEU A 37 -1.87 2.22 3.64
C LEU A 37 -0.52 2.78 4.15
N ALA A 38 0.59 2.24 3.63
CA ALA A 38 1.93 2.74 3.87
C ALA A 38 2.18 4.12 3.24
N GLU A 39 1.54 4.42 2.10
CA GLU A 39 1.59 5.73 1.44
C GLU A 39 0.66 6.75 2.11
N LEU A 40 -0.56 6.34 2.44
CA LEU A 40 -1.60 7.22 2.99
C LEU A 40 -1.36 7.65 4.44
N ARG A 41 -0.77 6.77 5.26
CA ARG A 41 -0.68 6.95 6.72
C ARG A 41 0.72 6.66 7.25
N LEU A 42 1.68 7.46 6.81
CA LEU A 42 3.08 7.40 7.23
C LEU A 42 3.22 7.50 8.76
N ASP A 43 2.39 8.34 9.40
CA ASP A 43 2.27 8.50 10.85
C ASP A 43 2.02 7.16 11.56
N VAL A 44 1.02 6.42 11.11
CA VAL A 44 0.66 5.11 11.70
C VAL A 44 1.74 4.07 11.41
N VAL A 45 2.33 4.10 10.23
CA VAL A 45 3.39 3.15 9.83
C VAL A 45 4.61 3.29 10.73
N GLU A 46 5.02 4.51 11.07
CA GLU A 46 6.13 4.75 12.00
C GLU A 46 5.86 4.20 13.40
N VAL A 47 4.64 4.40 13.91
CA VAL A 47 4.19 3.85 15.20
C VAL A 47 4.24 2.33 15.16
N VAL A 48 3.71 1.70 14.09
CA VAL A 48 3.74 0.25 13.90
C VAL A 48 5.17 -0.29 13.84
N LYS A 49 6.06 0.37 13.08
CA LYS A 49 7.48 0.00 13.01
C LYS A 49 8.14 0.09 14.38
N ARG A 50 7.83 1.13 15.16
CA ARG A 50 8.34 1.29 16.53
C ARG A 50 7.87 0.16 17.45
N MET A 51 6.59 -0.19 17.42
CA MET A 51 6.02 -1.29 18.23
C MET A 51 6.54 -2.68 17.83
N ARG A 52 6.84 -2.89 16.54
CA ARG A 52 7.34 -4.18 16.05
C ARG A 52 8.83 -4.40 16.33
N ARG A 53 9.59 -3.38 16.73
CA ARG A 53 11.00 -3.53 17.12
C ARG A 53 11.14 -4.54 18.25
N LYS A 54 12.23 -5.31 18.23
CA LYS A 54 12.51 -6.33 19.25
C LYS A 54 12.81 -5.62 20.58
N SER A 55 12.07 -5.96 21.62
CA SER A 55 12.30 -5.52 22.99
C SER A 55 12.90 -6.64 23.84
N LYS A 56 13.21 -6.37 25.11
CA LYS A 56 13.61 -7.40 26.09
C LYS A 56 12.56 -8.52 26.23
N ALA A 57 11.27 -8.22 26.07
CA ALA A 57 10.17 -9.18 26.12
C ALA A 57 9.88 -9.86 24.77
N GLY A 58 10.67 -9.60 23.73
CA GLY A 58 10.45 -10.11 22.38
C GLY A 58 9.77 -9.11 21.44
N ARG A 59 9.20 -9.61 20.34
CA ARG A 59 8.50 -8.81 19.31
C ARG A 59 6.98 -8.89 19.54
N MET A 60 6.31 -7.74 19.60
CA MET A 60 4.84 -7.70 19.71
C MET A 60 4.19 -8.38 18.51
N SER A 61 3.15 -9.18 18.75
CA SER A 61 2.38 -9.83 17.68
C SER A 61 1.59 -8.81 16.85
N LEU A 62 1.26 -9.13 15.60
CA LEU A 62 0.49 -8.23 14.73
C LEU A 62 -0.92 -7.96 15.28
N ARG A 63 -1.50 -8.93 15.99
CA ARG A 63 -2.80 -8.78 16.67
C ARG A 63 -2.70 -7.80 17.83
N ALA A 64 -1.65 -7.91 18.65
CA ALA A 64 -1.41 -6.98 19.76
C ALA A 64 -1.22 -5.55 19.25
N ILE A 65 -0.44 -5.37 18.17
CA ILE A 65 -0.25 -4.06 17.54
C ILE A 65 -1.57 -3.49 17.01
N SER A 66 -2.42 -4.31 16.38
CA SER A 66 -3.75 -3.88 15.92
C SER A 66 -4.62 -3.35 17.06
N THR A 67 -4.66 -4.06 18.19
CA THR A 67 -5.40 -3.63 19.38
C THR A 67 -4.85 -2.32 19.96
N GLU A 68 -3.52 -2.22 20.07
CA GLU A 68 -2.86 -1.03 20.60
C GLU A 68 -3.09 0.20 19.70
N LEU A 69 -3.01 0.04 18.37
CA LEU A 69 -3.36 1.10 17.43
C LEU A 69 -4.79 1.60 17.62
N ALA A 70 -5.74 0.68 17.79
CA ALA A 70 -7.14 1.06 18.01
C ALA A 70 -7.32 1.78 19.36
N ALA A 71 -6.61 1.35 20.41
CA ALA A 71 -6.61 2.03 21.71
C ALA A 71 -6.04 3.46 21.62
N GLN A 72 -5.07 3.69 20.74
CA GLN A 72 -4.50 5.00 20.44
C GLN A 72 -5.37 5.84 19.47
N GLY A 73 -6.54 5.33 19.05
CA GLY A 73 -7.46 6.01 18.13
C GLY A 73 -7.11 5.84 16.64
N HIS A 74 -6.06 5.09 16.31
CA HIS A 74 -5.71 4.77 14.93
C HIS A 74 -6.60 3.61 14.41
N VAL A 75 -7.71 3.99 13.79
CA VAL A 75 -8.66 3.07 13.17
C VAL A 75 -8.62 3.13 11.65
N ASN A 76 -9.20 2.12 11.00
CA ASN A 76 -9.34 2.06 9.54
C ASN A 76 -10.44 3.00 9.03
N GLU A 77 -10.59 3.08 7.70
CA GLU A 77 -11.60 3.89 6.99
C GLU A 77 -13.06 3.65 7.46
N ARG A 78 -13.33 2.50 8.10
CA ARG A 78 -14.65 2.10 8.62
C ARG A 78 -14.77 2.25 10.13
N GLY A 79 -13.82 2.92 10.78
CA GLY A 79 -13.79 3.12 12.24
C GLY A 79 -13.47 1.86 13.05
N LYS A 80 -12.97 0.79 12.43
CA LYS A 80 -12.59 -0.46 13.13
C LYS A 80 -11.08 -0.58 13.30
N ALA A 81 -10.64 -1.43 14.23
CA ALA A 81 -9.24 -1.80 14.35
C ALA A 81 -8.66 -2.34 13.03
N PHE A 82 -7.37 -2.09 12.79
CA PHE A 82 -6.71 -2.58 11.58
C PHE A 82 -6.65 -4.12 11.57
N ASN A 83 -6.91 -4.74 10.41
CA ASN A 83 -6.69 -6.18 10.29
C ASN A 83 -5.18 -6.48 10.48
N PRO A 84 -4.77 -7.53 11.20
CA PRO A 84 -3.37 -7.95 11.31
C PRO A 84 -2.63 -8.03 9.96
N LYS A 85 -3.33 -8.41 8.87
CA LYS A 85 -2.77 -8.43 7.51
C LYS A 85 -2.48 -7.02 6.98
N SER A 86 -3.31 -6.04 7.29
CA SER A 86 -3.08 -4.62 6.97
C SER A 86 -1.87 -4.09 7.75
N VAL A 87 -1.74 -4.46 9.03
CA VAL A 87 -0.56 -4.10 9.85
C VAL A 87 0.71 -4.73 9.28
N ALA A 88 0.65 -5.99 8.80
CA ALA A 88 1.78 -6.61 8.12
C ALA A 88 2.20 -5.84 6.86
N ALA A 89 1.23 -5.38 6.07
CA ALA A 89 1.48 -4.60 4.85
C ALA A 89 2.09 -3.21 5.12
N MET A 90 1.98 -2.67 6.33
CA MET A 90 2.67 -1.43 6.72
C MET A 90 4.16 -1.65 7.03
N LEU A 91 4.57 -2.89 7.29
CA LEU A 91 5.94 -3.25 7.69
C LEU A 91 6.81 -3.67 6.51
N THR A 92 6.20 -4.05 5.39
CA THR A 92 6.85 -4.29 4.09
C THR A 92 7.09 -3.00 3.35
#